data_AF-A0A818HNF6-F1
#
_entry.id   AF-A0A818HNF6-F1
#
_cell.length_a   1.000
_cell.length_b   1.000
_cell.length_c   1.000
_cell.angle_alpha   90.00
_cell.angle_beta   90.00
_cell.angle_gamma   90.00
#
_symmetry.space_group_name_H-M   'P 1'
#
loop_
_entity.id
_entity.type
_entity.pdbx_description
1 polymer ?
#
loop_
_entity_poly.entity_id
_entity_poly.type
_entity_poly.pdbx_seq_one_letter_code
_entity_poly.pdbx_strand_id
1 'polypeptide(L)'
;MLPIILLLSSCLISTSQSQQLFDCDFEESCEHFLFDSYWIVENVSSHADHTYGNLSGHYITYTNSSALQPFTTTLRTRDWINTSSNLTAWFSNWIYSGPGGVYYKLELAQGDDLQARIPVGIIGFNFDNPQWRHASVEMPYANRFVPFILFTNITSSLDLDDISVDLSHSSQPIPPIKTMFDCDFDKTFCPELLSLSNYSYSWSMIQAEQAQNYTIQAPDVDYSIGDKTGHYMWLNNSDSLQSGGAGYLNTRPFHFTMSDGIYCLSFQYYRFGVTFETSKLTVLALDEDNQKSVDQIWPIDPINYTYINQRWSWAYAPLRIGNYSLLFRMDSEYQVNSSFAIDSISVSSCQYPQKYFSAISNIEFACDFDSSMYSTCGIQNDYTDLRPQSALNFTIQSPNNINDRELGPRQTTGWSGEDFYYWSRSAQTSSILTSGQFKTPLIETNRDMCIRFAYFVNSTNVQSNESNTKIDVSVRGCETENIWSIEIDNSLGWQLVVKSFIPNACRQAVYFSITQRRPTRIAVAFDDITIAQCGTLNVLTTTEPPITTPSSKTSSNSIDSIVLITSLLVVLQYALSFI
;
A
#
# COMPACT_ATOMS: atom_id res chain seq x y z
N MET A 1 -22.78 -72.17 -11.05
CA MET A 1 -21.92 -71.85 -9.89
C MET A 1 -20.84 -70.91 -10.39
N LEU A 2 -20.95 -69.62 -10.04
CA LEU A 2 -20.00 -68.57 -10.43
C LEU A 2 -18.68 -68.71 -9.65
N PRO A 3 -17.52 -68.41 -10.26
CA PRO A 3 -16.31 -68.12 -9.52
C PRO A 3 -16.27 -66.63 -9.16
N ILE A 4 -15.86 -66.36 -7.92
CA ILE A 4 -15.65 -65.02 -7.35
C ILE A 4 -14.39 -64.42 -7.99
N ILE A 5 -14.55 -63.31 -8.71
CA ILE A 5 -13.44 -62.48 -9.19
C ILE A 5 -13.10 -61.50 -8.06
N LEU A 6 -11.92 -61.68 -7.47
CA LEU A 6 -11.28 -60.71 -6.57
C LEU A 6 -10.76 -59.55 -7.42
N LEU A 7 -11.49 -58.43 -7.42
CA LEU A 7 -11.00 -57.14 -7.90
C LEU A 7 -10.11 -56.53 -6.82
N LEU A 8 -8.80 -56.63 -7.01
CA LEU A 8 -7.82 -55.76 -6.33
C LEU A 8 -8.01 -54.34 -6.87
N SER A 9 -8.71 -53.52 -6.11
CA SER A 9 -8.74 -52.06 -6.29
C SER A 9 -7.37 -51.52 -5.89
N SER A 10 -6.49 -51.29 -6.88
CA SER A 10 -5.33 -50.44 -6.71
C SER A 10 -5.81 -49.00 -6.56
N CYS A 11 -5.91 -48.54 -5.32
CA CYS A 11 -6.03 -47.13 -5.01
C CYS A 11 -4.72 -46.44 -5.45
N LEU A 12 -4.74 -45.85 -6.65
CA LEU A 12 -3.73 -44.90 -7.07
C LEU A 12 -3.92 -43.65 -6.21
N ILE A 13 -3.24 -43.63 -5.07
CA ILE A 13 -2.99 -42.39 -4.33
C ILE A 13 -2.10 -41.57 -5.26
N SER A 14 -2.71 -40.59 -5.93
CA SER A 14 -2.01 -39.49 -6.58
C SER A 14 -1.32 -38.68 -5.49
N THR A 15 -0.14 -39.10 -5.06
CA THR A 15 0.78 -38.24 -4.33
C THR A 15 1.22 -37.16 -5.30
N SER A 16 0.77 -35.92 -5.12
CA SER A 16 1.38 -34.78 -5.80
C SER A 16 2.85 -34.79 -5.43
N GLN A 17 3.73 -35.11 -6.38
CA GLN A 17 5.17 -35.08 -6.16
C GLN A 17 5.58 -33.63 -5.93
N SER A 18 5.86 -33.27 -4.68
CA SER A 18 6.67 -32.10 -4.36
C SER A 18 8.13 -32.47 -4.56
N GLN A 19 8.85 -31.66 -5.31
CA GLN A 19 10.29 -31.74 -5.48
C GLN A 19 10.94 -30.72 -4.54
N GLN A 20 11.68 -31.19 -3.55
CA GLN A 20 12.49 -30.33 -2.70
C GLN A 20 13.63 -29.73 -3.52
N LEU A 21 13.74 -28.40 -3.54
CA LEU A 21 14.74 -27.67 -4.31
C LEU A 21 15.93 -27.29 -3.44
N PHE A 22 15.64 -26.70 -2.27
CA PHE A 22 16.63 -26.36 -1.25
C PHE A 22 16.14 -26.80 0.12
N ASP A 23 17.04 -27.26 0.95
CA ASP A 23 16.76 -27.70 2.31
C ASP A 23 17.93 -27.40 3.25
N CYS A 24 17.59 -27.23 4.52
CA CYS A 24 18.52 -26.93 5.60
C CYS A 24 17.85 -27.31 6.92
N ASP A 25 18.24 -28.46 7.45
CA ASP A 25 17.90 -28.96 8.78
C ASP A 25 18.94 -28.60 9.83
N PHE A 26 19.98 -27.83 9.45
CA PHE A 26 21.11 -27.42 10.30
C PHE A 26 21.99 -28.53 10.88
N GLU A 27 21.68 -29.79 10.62
CA GLU A 27 22.52 -30.94 10.98
C GLU A 27 23.74 -31.05 10.06
N GLU A 28 23.60 -30.52 8.85
CA GLU A 28 24.67 -30.38 7.86
C GLU A 28 24.83 -28.92 7.40
N SER A 29 25.78 -28.69 6.47
CA SER A 29 26.05 -27.34 5.96
C SER A 29 24.92 -26.82 5.07
N CYS A 30 24.29 -25.72 5.48
CA CYS A 30 23.21 -25.07 4.73
C CYS A 30 23.72 -24.14 3.62
N GLU A 31 24.40 -24.68 2.61
CA GLU A 31 25.05 -23.88 1.56
C GLU A 31 24.07 -23.11 0.65
N HIS A 32 22.82 -23.54 0.55
CA HIS A 32 21.79 -22.89 -0.28
C HIS A 32 21.16 -21.67 0.38
N PHE A 33 21.44 -21.43 1.66
CA PHE A 33 20.92 -20.30 2.42
C PHE A 33 22.04 -19.35 2.85
N LEU A 34 21.69 -18.08 2.95
CA LEU A 34 22.55 -17.02 3.46
C LEU A 34 21.82 -16.34 4.61
N PHE A 35 22.48 -16.38 5.75
CA PHE A 35 22.04 -15.78 7.00
C PHE A 35 22.91 -14.56 7.26
N ASP A 36 22.32 -13.48 7.79
CA ASP A 36 23.13 -12.38 8.30
C ASP A 36 23.81 -12.72 9.64
N SER A 37 24.61 -11.80 10.14
CA SER A 37 25.43 -12.01 11.35
C SER A 37 24.63 -12.12 12.65
N TYR A 38 23.31 -11.93 12.63
CA TYR A 38 22.47 -12.06 13.82
C TYR A 38 21.98 -13.48 14.05
N TRP A 39 22.10 -14.36 13.04
CA TRP A 39 21.81 -15.78 13.16
C TRP A 39 23.06 -16.55 13.56
N ILE A 40 22.93 -17.36 14.60
CA ILE A 40 24.00 -18.25 15.06
C ILE A 40 23.46 -19.66 15.10
N VAL A 41 24.20 -20.61 14.52
CA VAL A 41 23.91 -22.03 14.68
C VAL A 41 24.29 -22.42 16.11
N GLU A 42 23.31 -22.90 16.88
CA GLU A 42 23.53 -23.33 18.26
C GLU A 42 24.19 -24.71 18.29
N ASN A 43 25.42 -24.78 18.80
CA ASN A 43 26.15 -26.05 18.98
C ASN A 43 25.73 -26.81 20.25
N VAL A 44 24.99 -26.14 21.15
CA VAL A 44 24.43 -26.73 22.37
C VAL A 44 23.01 -26.21 22.54
N SER A 45 22.08 -27.02 22.08
CA SER A 45 20.66 -26.69 22.02
C SER A 45 20.05 -26.48 23.41
N SER A 46 19.33 -25.37 23.58
CA SER A 46 18.68 -25.02 24.85
C SER A 46 17.36 -25.77 25.06
N HIS A 47 16.77 -26.26 23.97
CA HIS A 47 15.62 -27.14 23.90
C HIS A 47 15.84 -28.16 22.77
N ALA A 48 14.97 -29.16 22.67
CA ALA A 48 15.04 -30.11 21.57
C ALA A 48 14.93 -29.40 20.22
N ASP A 49 15.82 -29.74 19.29
CA ASP A 49 15.70 -29.37 17.87
C ASP A 49 14.41 -29.97 17.27
N HIS A 50 14.00 -29.48 16.10
CA HIS A 50 12.81 -30.02 15.44
C HIS A 50 13.13 -31.31 14.67
N THR A 51 14.28 -31.39 14.01
CA THR A 51 14.65 -32.48 13.09
C THR A 51 14.75 -33.84 13.78
N TYR A 52 15.53 -33.94 14.85
CA TYR A 52 15.73 -35.15 15.66
C TYR A 52 14.90 -35.18 16.94
N GLY A 53 14.31 -34.04 17.34
CA GLY A 53 13.50 -33.95 18.54
C GLY A 53 14.29 -34.13 19.84
N ASN A 54 15.59 -33.79 19.86
CA ASN A 54 16.43 -33.94 21.03
C ASN A 54 17.50 -32.85 21.18
N LEU A 55 18.28 -32.86 22.26
CA LEU A 55 19.26 -31.80 22.54
C LEU A 55 20.57 -31.92 21.73
N SER A 56 20.70 -32.95 20.90
CA SER A 56 21.89 -33.21 20.09
C SER A 56 21.78 -32.67 18.67
N GLY A 57 20.57 -32.31 18.23
CA GLY A 57 20.37 -31.64 16.95
C GLY A 57 20.59 -30.14 17.06
N HIS A 58 20.60 -29.48 15.92
CA HIS A 58 21.03 -28.11 15.72
C HIS A 58 19.90 -27.27 15.12
N TYR A 59 19.91 -25.98 15.41
CA TYR A 59 19.01 -25.00 14.80
C TYR A 59 19.71 -23.63 14.84
N ILE A 60 19.15 -22.64 14.14
CA ILE A 60 19.67 -21.26 14.24
C ILE A 60 18.85 -20.45 15.24
N THR A 61 19.56 -19.70 16.07
CA THR A 61 19.00 -18.76 17.02
C THR A 61 19.32 -17.34 16.60
N TYR A 62 18.31 -16.48 16.69
CA TYR A 62 18.51 -15.04 16.62
C TYR A 62 19.16 -14.55 17.92
N THR A 63 20.33 -13.95 17.81
CA THR A 63 21.06 -13.39 18.96
C THR A 63 21.10 -11.87 18.92
N ASN A 64 20.71 -11.24 20.02
CA ASN A 64 20.81 -9.79 20.19
C ASN A 64 21.84 -9.46 21.28
N SER A 65 23.04 -9.06 20.87
CA SER A 65 24.10 -8.65 21.82
C SER A 65 23.95 -7.20 22.33
N SER A 66 23.01 -6.42 21.81
CA SER A 66 22.91 -4.97 22.10
C SER A 66 21.47 -4.46 22.14
N ALA A 67 20.93 -4.34 23.35
CA ALA A 67 19.53 -4.06 23.69
C ALA A 67 18.96 -2.65 23.31
N LEU A 68 19.35 -2.04 22.18
CA LEU A 68 19.07 -0.60 21.96
C LEU A 68 18.34 -0.16 20.66
N GLN A 69 17.83 -1.05 19.80
CA GLN A 69 16.90 -0.69 18.69
C GLN A 69 16.09 -1.93 18.24
N PRO A 70 14.93 -1.78 17.57
CA PRO A 70 14.35 -2.86 16.78
C PRO A 70 15.29 -3.16 15.60
N PHE A 71 15.90 -4.35 15.60
CA PHE A 71 16.72 -4.80 14.48
C PHE A 71 15.89 -5.55 13.45
N THR A 72 16.20 -5.28 12.18
CA THR A 72 15.77 -6.09 11.05
C THR A 72 16.88 -7.11 10.79
N THR A 73 16.54 -8.40 10.80
CA THR A 73 17.44 -9.47 10.36
C THR A 73 16.86 -10.16 9.13
N THR A 74 17.74 -10.70 8.30
CA THR A 74 17.39 -11.30 7.02
C THR A 74 17.98 -12.69 6.84
N LEU A 75 17.17 -13.53 6.22
CA LEU A 75 17.57 -14.82 5.65
C LEU A 75 17.22 -14.76 4.16
N ARG A 76 18.06 -15.32 3.29
CA ARG A 76 17.73 -15.49 1.88
C ARG A 76 18.29 -16.77 1.31
N THR A 77 17.76 -17.20 0.18
CA THR A 77 18.45 -18.21 -0.64
C THR A 77 19.71 -17.59 -1.28
N ARG A 78 20.73 -18.43 -1.49
CA ARG A 78 21.96 -18.06 -2.19
C ARG A 78 21.70 -17.94 -3.69
N ASP A 79 21.02 -18.94 -4.23
CA ASP A 79 20.84 -19.13 -5.66
C ASP A 79 19.45 -18.69 -6.14
N TRP A 80 19.37 -18.31 -7.42
CA TRP A 80 18.10 -17.99 -8.06
C TRP A 80 17.25 -19.25 -8.21
N ILE A 81 15.98 -19.13 -7.84
CA ILE A 81 14.95 -20.12 -8.10
C ILE A 81 14.34 -19.81 -9.46
N ASN A 82 14.42 -20.76 -10.38
CA ASN A 82 13.72 -20.70 -11.66
C ASN A 82 12.55 -21.68 -11.60
N THR A 83 11.32 -21.17 -11.66
CA THR A 83 10.14 -22.03 -11.76
C THR A 83 9.73 -22.19 -13.22
N SER A 84 9.40 -23.42 -13.61
CA SER A 84 8.70 -23.64 -14.88
C SER A 84 7.25 -23.19 -14.75
N SER A 85 6.61 -22.90 -15.87
CA SER A 85 5.22 -22.40 -15.95
C SER A 85 4.14 -23.32 -15.38
N ASN A 86 4.51 -24.46 -14.79
CA ASN A 86 3.62 -25.48 -14.22
C ASN A 86 3.97 -25.87 -12.77
N LEU A 87 4.94 -25.20 -12.14
CA LEU A 87 5.37 -25.45 -10.77
C LEU A 87 5.20 -24.20 -9.91
N THR A 88 4.76 -24.41 -8.69
CA THR A 88 4.70 -23.38 -7.65
C THR A 88 5.76 -23.67 -6.61
N ALA A 89 6.50 -22.63 -6.22
CA ALA A 89 7.47 -22.75 -5.14
C ALA A 89 6.81 -22.46 -3.79
N TRP A 90 7.25 -23.15 -2.75
CA TRP A 90 6.82 -22.99 -1.37
C TRP A 90 8.04 -22.74 -0.51
N PHE A 91 8.01 -21.69 0.30
CA PHE A 91 8.98 -21.52 1.37
C PHE A 91 8.38 -22.09 2.65
N SER A 92 9.10 -22.99 3.30
CA SER A 92 8.68 -23.59 4.55
C SER A 92 9.78 -23.49 5.60
N ASN A 93 9.39 -23.38 6.86
CA ASN A 93 10.31 -23.44 7.98
C ASN A 93 9.58 -23.80 9.28
N TRP A 94 10.33 -24.24 10.27
CA TRP A 94 9.86 -24.39 11.65
C TRP A 94 10.35 -23.25 12.52
N ILE A 95 9.52 -22.83 13.47
CA ILE A 95 9.76 -21.69 14.34
C ILE A 95 9.51 -22.07 15.77
N TYR A 96 10.45 -21.73 16.65
CA TYR A 96 10.29 -21.80 18.08
C TYR A 96 10.49 -20.41 18.70
N SER A 97 9.60 -20.05 19.62
CA SER A 97 9.65 -18.78 20.35
C SER A 97 8.98 -18.93 21.70
N GLY A 98 9.42 -18.11 22.67
CA GLY A 98 8.71 -17.90 23.91
C GLY A 98 7.35 -17.19 23.73
N PRO A 99 6.58 -17.00 24.82
CA PRO A 99 5.27 -16.37 24.74
C PRO A 99 5.32 -14.96 24.13
N GLY A 100 4.45 -14.71 23.15
CA GLY A 100 4.41 -13.45 22.41
C GLY A 100 4.17 -13.61 20.92
N GLY A 101 4.13 -12.48 20.22
CA GLY A 101 3.94 -12.42 18.77
C GLY A 101 5.26 -12.38 18.01
N VAL A 102 5.44 -13.28 17.06
CA VAL A 102 6.54 -13.28 16.08
C VAL A 102 5.96 -13.04 14.70
N TYR A 103 6.56 -12.11 13.95
CA TYR A 103 6.16 -11.79 12.59
C TYR A 103 7.39 -11.62 11.70
N TYR A 104 7.27 -12.08 10.46
CA TYR A 104 8.27 -11.83 9.43
C TYR A 104 7.64 -11.66 8.07
N LYS A 105 8.29 -10.84 7.25
CA LYS A 105 7.89 -10.58 5.87
C LYS A 105 8.65 -11.53 4.95
N LEU A 106 7.96 -12.17 4.03
CA LEU A 106 8.57 -12.81 2.87
C LEU A 106 8.55 -11.80 1.73
N GLU A 107 9.72 -11.48 1.23
CA GLU A 107 9.96 -10.69 0.03
C GLU A 107 10.63 -11.56 -1.03
N LEU A 108 10.41 -11.24 -2.30
CA LEU A 108 11.17 -11.86 -3.39
C LEU A 108 11.96 -10.80 -4.12
N ALA A 109 13.26 -11.00 -4.22
CA ALA A 109 14.03 -10.34 -5.26
C ALA A 109 13.72 -11.02 -6.59
N GLN A 110 13.42 -10.25 -7.63
CA GLN A 110 13.21 -10.76 -9.00
C GLN A 110 14.23 -10.17 -9.97
N GLY A 111 14.62 -10.94 -10.99
CA GLY A 111 15.56 -10.50 -12.03
C GLY A 111 17.02 -10.88 -11.76
N ASP A 112 17.95 -9.94 -11.90
CA ASP A 112 19.37 -10.09 -11.54
C ASP A 112 19.78 -9.09 -10.42
N ASP A 113 18.83 -8.29 -9.94
CA ASP A 113 19.05 -7.31 -8.89
C ASP A 113 18.39 -7.74 -7.60
N LEU A 114 19.20 -8.11 -6.60
CA LEU A 114 18.72 -8.47 -5.25
C LEU A 114 18.02 -7.29 -4.53
N GLN A 115 18.10 -6.08 -5.08
CA GLN A 115 17.50 -4.88 -4.50
C GLN A 115 16.02 -4.70 -4.85
N ALA A 116 15.57 -5.25 -5.98
CA ALA A 116 14.18 -5.16 -6.41
C ALA A 116 13.34 -6.22 -5.70
N ARG A 117 12.99 -5.92 -4.44
CA ARG A 117 12.24 -6.83 -3.57
C ARG A 117 10.76 -6.52 -3.57
N ILE A 118 9.97 -7.59 -3.68
CA ILE A 118 8.52 -7.52 -3.72
C ILE A 118 7.97 -8.21 -2.48
N PRO A 119 7.14 -7.56 -1.65
CA PRO A 119 6.48 -8.21 -0.54
C PRO A 119 5.49 -9.27 -1.05
N VAL A 120 5.71 -10.51 -0.64
CA VAL A 120 4.87 -11.65 -0.96
C VAL A 120 3.84 -11.90 0.12
N GLY A 121 4.24 -11.80 1.38
CA GLY A 121 3.33 -11.98 2.49
C GLY A 121 4.01 -11.76 3.84
N ILE A 122 3.21 -11.79 4.89
CA ILE A 122 3.67 -11.72 6.27
C ILE A 122 3.20 -12.99 6.96
N ILE A 123 4.11 -13.68 7.61
CA ILE A 123 3.81 -14.82 8.44
C ILE A 123 3.88 -14.36 9.88
N GLY A 124 2.80 -14.62 10.63
CA GLY A 124 2.63 -14.21 12.00
C GLY A 124 2.16 -15.36 12.87
N PHE A 125 2.78 -15.53 14.03
CA PHE A 125 2.37 -16.49 15.04
C PHE A 125 2.26 -15.79 16.38
N ASN A 126 1.24 -16.17 17.15
CA ASN A 126 1.16 -15.85 18.56
C ASN A 126 1.40 -17.13 19.37
N PHE A 127 2.44 -17.14 20.18
CA PHE A 127 2.82 -18.29 21.00
C PHE A 127 2.27 -18.11 22.41
N ASP A 128 1.44 -19.05 22.85
CA ASP A 128 0.97 -19.10 24.24
C ASP A 128 2.00 -19.78 25.16
N ASN A 129 2.78 -20.71 24.59
CA ASN A 129 3.83 -21.47 25.24
C ASN A 129 4.97 -21.78 24.24
N PRO A 130 6.19 -22.05 24.74
CA PRO A 130 7.33 -22.41 23.89
C PRO A 130 7.10 -23.76 23.19
N GLN A 131 7.02 -23.75 21.85
CA GLN A 131 6.84 -24.94 21.01
C GLN A 131 7.26 -24.66 19.57
N TRP A 132 7.63 -25.71 18.83
CA TRP A 132 7.85 -25.64 17.40
C TRP A 132 6.53 -25.48 16.64
N ARG A 133 6.49 -24.56 15.68
CA ARG A 133 5.36 -24.37 14.77
C ARG A 133 5.83 -24.29 13.33
N HIS A 134 5.12 -25.00 12.46
CA HIS A 134 5.37 -25.00 11.04
C HIS A 134 4.79 -23.75 10.38
N ALA A 135 5.60 -23.12 9.55
CA ALA A 135 5.23 -22.04 8.66
C ALA A 135 5.48 -22.48 7.23
N SER A 136 4.51 -22.24 6.35
CA SER A 136 4.68 -22.49 4.94
C SER A 136 3.90 -21.47 4.14
N VAL A 137 4.54 -20.90 3.13
CA VAL A 137 3.96 -19.91 2.23
C VAL A 137 4.25 -20.29 0.79
N GLU A 138 3.16 -20.40 0.04
CA GLU A 138 3.18 -20.45 -1.41
C GLU A 138 3.75 -19.13 -1.94
N MET A 139 4.72 -19.21 -2.85
CA MET A 139 5.32 -18.05 -3.50
C MET A 139 4.59 -17.74 -4.82
N PRO A 140 4.60 -16.47 -5.25
CA PRO A 140 4.02 -16.08 -6.54
C PRO A 140 4.66 -16.83 -7.70
N TYR A 141 3.87 -16.98 -8.76
CA TYR A 141 4.41 -17.42 -10.04
C TYR A 141 5.32 -16.34 -10.60
N ALA A 142 6.61 -16.63 -10.60
CA ALA A 142 7.63 -15.79 -11.19
C ALA A 142 8.70 -16.69 -11.79
N ASN A 143 9.08 -16.44 -13.04
CA ASN A 143 10.00 -17.31 -13.77
C ASN A 143 11.40 -17.37 -13.12
N ARG A 144 11.78 -16.36 -12.33
CA ARG A 144 13.09 -16.27 -11.68
C ARG A 144 13.06 -15.34 -10.45
N PHE A 145 13.41 -15.85 -9.26
CA PHE A 145 13.43 -15.06 -8.02
C PHE A 145 14.40 -15.59 -6.95
N VAL A 146 14.72 -14.76 -5.96
CA VAL A 146 15.43 -15.10 -4.72
C VAL A 146 14.52 -14.74 -3.54
N PRO A 147 14.09 -15.73 -2.73
CA PRO A 147 13.36 -15.44 -1.50
C PRO A 147 14.22 -14.76 -0.44
N PHE A 148 13.68 -13.68 0.13
CA PHE A 148 14.18 -12.95 1.28
C PHE A 148 13.15 -13.02 2.39
N ILE A 149 13.57 -13.46 3.57
CA ILE A 149 12.77 -13.45 4.77
C ILE A 149 13.31 -12.35 5.68
N LEU A 150 12.48 -11.36 5.96
CA LEU A 150 12.82 -10.20 6.79
C LEU A 150 12.06 -10.30 8.11
N PHE A 151 12.81 -10.52 9.18
CA PHE A 151 12.28 -10.46 10.52
C PHE A 151 12.47 -9.05 11.05
N THR A 152 11.40 -8.44 11.52
CA THR A 152 11.40 -7.07 12.04
C THR A 152 10.79 -7.06 13.43
N ASN A 153 11.25 -6.15 14.29
CA ASN A 153 10.73 -6.00 15.66
C ASN A 153 10.77 -7.31 16.48
N ILE A 154 11.83 -8.11 16.33
CA ILE A 154 12.01 -9.30 17.17
C ILE A 154 12.23 -8.84 18.61
N THR A 155 11.28 -9.17 19.49
CA THR A 155 11.29 -8.77 20.91
C THR A 155 11.55 -9.93 21.88
N SER A 156 11.62 -11.16 21.37
CA SER A 156 11.86 -12.40 22.12
C SER A 156 12.95 -13.25 21.44
N SER A 157 13.41 -14.30 22.13
CA SER A 157 14.22 -15.35 21.48
C SER A 157 13.42 -15.94 20.32
N LEU A 158 14.09 -16.12 19.19
CA LEU A 158 13.51 -16.67 17.97
C LEU A 158 14.48 -17.71 17.40
N ASP A 159 13.98 -18.92 17.25
CA ASP A 159 14.75 -20.05 16.75
C ASP A 159 14.07 -20.59 15.48
N LEU A 160 14.88 -20.92 14.47
CA LEU A 160 14.42 -21.47 13.19
C LEU A 160 15.10 -22.80 12.92
N ASP A 161 14.32 -23.72 12.36
CA ASP A 161 14.77 -25.06 11.99
C ASP A 161 14.07 -25.54 10.71
N ASP A 162 14.59 -26.59 10.08
CA ASP A 162 14.00 -27.29 8.93
C ASP A 162 13.49 -26.31 7.84
N ILE A 163 14.40 -25.49 7.31
CA ILE A 163 14.11 -24.49 6.29
C ILE A 163 14.17 -25.13 4.92
N SER A 164 13.10 -24.99 4.13
CA SER A 164 13.05 -25.54 2.78
C SER A 164 12.46 -24.57 1.76
N VAL A 165 12.86 -24.79 0.51
CA VAL A 165 12.12 -24.33 -0.66
C VAL A 165 11.75 -25.53 -1.51
N ASP A 166 10.45 -25.75 -1.68
CA ASP A 166 9.89 -26.90 -2.38
C ASP A 166 9.13 -26.47 -3.63
N LEU A 167 9.29 -27.19 -4.73
CA LEU A 167 8.48 -27.04 -5.93
C LEU A 167 7.35 -28.07 -5.91
N SER A 168 6.13 -27.64 -6.19
CA SER A 168 4.99 -28.56 -6.31
C SER A 168 4.15 -28.22 -7.54
N HIS A 169 3.48 -29.24 -8.08
CA HIS A 169 2.45 -28.99 -9.07
C HIS A 169 1.30 -28.23 -8.42
N SER A 170 0.93 -27.09 -9.01
CA SER A 170 -0.23 -26.35 -8.55
C SER A 170 -1.49 -27.22 -8.60
N SER A 171 -2.25 -27.21 -7.51
CA SER A 171 -3.56 -27.89 -7.44
C SER A 171 -4.63 -27.17 -8.28
N GLN A 172 -4.34 -25.96 -8.74
CA GLN A 172 -5.21 -25.14 -9.59
C GLN A 172 -4.52 -24.88 -10.94
N PRO A 173 -5.27 -24.83 -12.07
CA PRO A 173 -4.70 -24.39 -13.34
C PRO A 173 -4.15 -22.97 -13.18
N ILE A 174 -2.87 -22.77 -13.46
CA ILE A 174 -2.26 -21.45 -13.50
C ILE A 174 -2.95 -20.69 -14.64
N PRO A 175 -3.66 -19.59 -14.36
CA PRO A 175 -4.28 -18.78 -15.40
C PRO A 175 -3.19 -18.30 -16.36
N PRO A 176 -3.46 -18.30 -17.68
CA PRO A 176 -2.52 -17.74 -18.64
C PRO A 176 -2.24 -16.27 -18.30
N ILE A 177 -0.97 -15.86 -18.43
CA ILE A 177 -0.57 -14.47 -18.21
C ILE A 177 -1.32 -13.58 -19.20
N LYS A 178 -2.16 -12.68 -18.68
CA LYS A 178 -2.84 -11.64 -19.44
C LYS A 178 -1.96 -10.41 -19.50
N THR A 179 -1.35 -10.17 -20.64
CA THR A 179 -0.51 -8.98 -20.89
C THR A 179 -1.38 -7.84 -21.43
N MET A 180 -1.40 -6.72 -20.71
CA MET A 180 -2.12 -5.50 -21.09
C MET A 180 -1.23 -4.53 -21.87
N PHE A 181 0.06 -4.52 -21.55
CA PHE A 181 1.06 -3.70 -22.21
C PHE A 181 2.38 -4.45 -22.23
N ASP A 182 3.09 -4.37 -23.33
CA ASP A 182 4.42 -4.95 -23.48
C ASP A 182 5.20 -4.13 -24.50
N CYS A 183 6.39 -3.70 -24.10
CA CYS A 183 7.20 -2.79 -24.89
C CYS A 183 8.69 -3.07 -24.64
N ASP A 184 9.31 -3.74 -25.61
CA ASP A 184 10.74 -4.06 -25.66
C ASP A 184 11.54 -3.07 -26.52
N PHE A 185 10.88 -2.06 -27.12
CA PHE A 185 11.45 -1.04 -28.03
C PHE A 185 12.13 -1.56 -29.32
N ASP A 186 12.40 -2.85 -29.44
CA ASP A 186 13.09 -3.43 -30.60
C ASP A 186 12.18 -3.67 -31.80
N LYS A 187 10.92 -4.08 -31.54
CA LYS A 187 9.99 -4.44 -32.62
C LYS A 187 9.16 -3.26 -33.11
N THR A 188 8.80 -2.35 -32.20
CA THR A 188 7.98 -1.17 -32.50
C THR A 188 8.25 -0.03 -31.51
N PHE A 189 8.09 1.22 -31.94
CA PHE A 189 8.28 2.45 -31.13
C PHE A 189 7.29 2.60 -29.94
N CYS A 190 6.50 1.58 -29.60
CA CYS A 190 5.51 1.60 -28.53
C CYS A 190 4.71 2.92 -28.49
N PRO A 191 3.83 3.18 -29.48
CA PRO A 191 3.18 4.49 -29.68
C PRO A 191 2.29 4.93 -28.51
N GLU A 192 2.00 4.01 -27.59
CA GLU A 192 1.25 4.23 -26.37
C GLU A 192 2.08 4.91 -25.27
N LEU A 193 3.40 5.07 -25.46
CA LEU A 193 4.29 5.83 -24.60
C LEU A 193 4.47 7.26 -25.13
N LEU A 194 4.16 8.24 -24.28
CA LEU A 194 4.21 9.66 -24.60
C LEU A 194 5.23 10.38 -23.71
N SER A 195 6.32 10.84 -24.33
CA SER A 195 7.26 11.76 -23.69
C SER A 195 6.67 13.17 -23.69
N LEU A 196 6.63 13.81 -22.52
CA LEU A 196 6.19 15.20 -22.40
C LEU A 196 7.38 16.14 -22.67
N SER A 197 7.54 16.56 -23.93
CA SER A 197 8.70 17.32 -24.42
C SER A 197 8.76 18.79 -23.96
N ASN A 198 7.75 19.27 -23.22
CA ASN A 198 7.69 20.62 -22.67
C ASN A 198 8.44 20.77 -21.34
N TYR A 199 9.00 19.69 -20.81
CA TYR A 199 9.79 19.67 -19.58
C TYR A 199 11.30 19.66 -19.88
N SER A 200 12.12 19.68 -18.82
CA SER A 200 13.58 19.82 -18.90
C SER A 200 14.25 18.73 -19.73
N TYR A 201 13.67 17.52 -19.74
CA TYR A 201 14.20 16.38 -20.50
C TYR A 201 13.09 15.69 -21.28
N SER A 202 13.40 15.29 -22.51
CA SER A 202 12.57 14.39 -23.29
C SER A 202 13.12 12.98 -23.24
N TRP A 203 12.21 12.01 -23.17
CA TRP A 203 12.53 10.61 -23.39
C TRP A 203 12.50 10.32 -24.89
N SER A 204 13.50 9.59 -25.38
CA SER A 204 13.63 9.21 -26.78
C SER A 204 14.13 7.78 -26.88
N MET A 205 13.51 7.00 -27.75
CA MET A 205 14.02 5.68 -28.13
C MET A 205 15.35 5.87 -28.85
N ILE A 206 16.35 5.06 -28.49
CA ILE A 206 17.67 5.10 -29.08
C ILE A 206 18.24 3.68 -29.17
N GLN A 207 19.00 3.41 -30.23
CA GLN A 207 19.76 2.18 -30.35
C GLN A 207 20.99 2.24 -29.43
N ALA A 208 21.34 1.14 -28.76
CA ALA A 208 22.45 1.10 -27.80
C ALA A 208 23.79 1.60 -28.40
N GLU A 209 24.13 1.17 -29.63
CA GLU A 209 25.33 1.66 -30.32
C GLU A 209 25.33 3.18 -30.54
N GLN A 210 24.17 3.75 -30.86
CA GLN A 210 24.04 5.18 -31.08
C GLN A 210 24.15 5.96 -29.77
N ALA A 211 23.55 5.46 -28.68
CA ALA A 211 23.64 6.09 -27.37
C ALA A 211 25.07 6.18 -26.86
N GLN A 212 25.91 5.16 -27.11
CA GLN A 212 27.34 5.19 -26.81
C GLN A 212 28.10 6.29 -27.56
N ASN A 213 27.64 6.67 -28.76
CA ASN A 213 28.22 7.79 -29.51
C ASN A 213 27.85 9.15 -28.92
N TYR A 214 26.73 9.24 -28.20
CA TYR A 214 26.34 10.44 -27.47
C TYR A 214 27.06 10.52 -26.12
N THR A 215 27.08 9.41 -25.37
CA THR A 215 27.69 9.38 -24.04
C THR A 215 28.19 7.99 -23.67
N ILE A 216 29.42 7.91 -23.16
CA ILE A 216 30.00 6.67 -22.62
C ILE A 216 29.29 6.18 -21.34
N GLN A 217 28.36 6.98 -20.81
CA GLN A 217 27.61 6.69 -19.59
C GLN A 217 26.32 5.93 -19.86
N ALA A 218 25.87 5.86 -21.12
CA ALA A 218 24.71 5.09 -21.51
C ALA A 218 24.96 3.59 -21.35
N PRO A 219 23.90 2.75 -21.32
CA PRO A 219 24.06 1.31 -21.53
C PRO A 219 24.80 1.03 -22.83
N ASP A 220 25.73 0.09 -22.83
CA ASP A 220 26.47 -0.35 -24.01
C ASP A 220 25.71 -1.36 -24.86
N VAL A 221 24.72 -2.03 -24.26
CA VAL A 221 23.77 -2.95 -24.88
C VAL A 221 22.36 -2.68 -24.36
N ASP A 222 21.36 -2.95 -25.18
CA ASP A 222 19.95 -3.03 -24.74
C ASP A 222 19.74 -4.27 -23.86
N TYR A 223 18.67 -4.29 -23.06
CA TYR A 223 18.37 -5.43 -22.21
C TYR A 223 17.67 -6.56 -22.96
N SER A 224 16.76 -6.23 -23.88
CA SER A 224 15.83 -7.17 -24.51
C SER A 224 16.54 -8.17 -25.46
N ILE A 225 17.43 -7.68 -26.32
CA ILE A 225 18.30 -8.47 -27.21
C ILE A 225 19.62 -8.83 -26.52
N GLY A 226 20.12 -7.95 -25.65
CA GLY A 226 21.40 -8.14 -24.97
C GLY A 226 22.62 -7.80 -25.83
N ASP A 227 22.44 -7.03 -26.90
CA ASP A 227 23.52 -6.56 -27.75
C ASP A 227 23.35 -5.08 -28.18
N LYS A 228 24.28 -4.59 -29.02
CA LYS A 228 24.33 -3.18 -29.45
C LYS A 228 23.27 -2.79 -30.48
N THR A 229 22.57 -3.78 -31.05
CA THR A 229 21.55 -3.59 -32.09
C THR A 229 20.16 -3.32 -31.51
N GLY A 230 19.96 -3.65 -30.23
CA GLY A 230 18.72 -3.38 -29.54
C GLY A 230 18.50 -1.91 -29.20
N HIS A 231 17.25 -1.60 -28.87
CA HIS A 231 16.77 -0.26 -28.58
C HIS A 231 16.24 -0.18 -27.15
N TYR A 232 16.38 0.98 -26.54
CA TYR A 232 15.76 1.29 -25.26
C TYR A 232 15.28 2.73 -25.24
N MET A 233 14.45 3.06 -24.24
CA MET A 233 14.02 4.43 -24.00
C MET A 233 15.06 5.15 -23.15
N TRP A 234 15.63 6.23 -23.67
CA TRP A 234 16.70 6.99 -23.04
C TRP A 234 16.26 8.40 -22.69
N LEU A 235 16.68 8.90 -21.54
CA LEU A 235 16.47 10.27 -21.15
C LEU A 235 17.51 11.18 -21.82
N ASN A 236 17.07 12.02 -22.76
CA ASN A 236 17.98 12.88 -23.50
C ASN A 236 18.45 14.08 -22.66
N ASN A 237 19.61 13.96 -22.03
CA ASN A 237 20.13 14.95 -21.08
C ASN A 237 21.53 15.49 -21.37
N SER A 238 22.07 15.38 -22.60
CA SER A 238 23.36 16.00 -22.99
C SER A 238 24.47 15.85 -21.93
N ASP A 239 24.64 14.63 -21.40
CA ASP A 239 25.60 14.23 -20.35
C ASP A 239 25.37 14.72 -18.91
N SER A 240 24.46 15.67 -18.67
CA SER A 240 24.19 16.13 -17.31
C SER A 240 22.73 16.51 -17.10
N LEU A 241 22.17 16.05 -15.99
CA LEU A 241 20.91 16.60 -15.50
C LEU A 241 21.18 17.99 -14.93
N GLN A 242 20.30 18.94 -15.24
CA GLN A 242 20.19 20.26 -14.65
C GLN A 242 19.51 20.20 -13.27
N SER A 243 19.92 21.09 -12.36
CA SER A 243 19.27 21.26 -11.05
C SER A 243 17.80 21.67 -11.20
N GLY A 244 16.91 20.98 -10.48
CA GLY A 244 15.46 21.15 -10.55
C GLY A 244 14.80 20.61 -11.82
N GLY A 245 15.55 19.93 -12.69
CA GLY A 245 15.02 19.43 -13.96
C GLY A 245 14.17 18.18 -13.79
N ALA A 246 13.16 18.03 -14.65
CA ALA A 246 12.29 16.85 -14.66
C ALA A 246 12.04 16.32 -16.09
N GLY A 247 11.84 15.01 -16.21
CA GLY A 247 11.46 14.33 -17.45
C GLY A 247 10.32 13.35 -17.19
N TYR A 248 9.36 13.29 -18.12
CA TYR A 248 8.12 12.54 -17.94
C TYR A 248 7.84 11.67 -19.15
N LEU A 249 7.55 10.39 -18.89
CA LEU A 249 7.09 9.43 -19.88
C LEU A 249 5.79 8.79 -19.37
N ASN A 250 4.71 8.99 -20.12
CA ASN A 250 3.38 8.52 -19.73
C ASN A 250 2.96 7.31 -20.56
N THR A 251 2.29 6.36 -19.95
CA THR A 251 1.57 5.31 -20.69
C THR A 251 0.18 5.79 -21.11
N ARG A 252 -0.47 5.03 -21.99
CA ARG A 252 -1.94 5.07 -22.08
C ARG A 252 -2.59 4.71 -20.73
N PRO A 253 -3.85 5.12 -20.50
CA PRO A 253 -4.61 4.68 -19.34
C PRO A 253 -4.85 3.17 -19.35
N PHE A 254 -4.81 2.61 -18.15
CA PHE A 254 -5.19 1.24 -17.85
C PHE A 254 -6.49 1.22 -17.04
N HIS A 255 -7.25 0.16 -17.26
CA HIS A 255 -8.47 -0.15 -16.50
C HIS A 255 -8.25 -1.50 -15.81
N PHE A 256 -7.99 -1.47 -14.51
CA PHE A 256 -7.81 -2.67 -13.71
C PHE A 256 -9.04 -2.91 -12.86
N THR A 257 -9.64 -4.10 -12.99
CA THR A 257 -10.79 -4.52 -12.18
C THR A 257 -10.45 -5.78 -11.37
N MET A 258 -11.14 -5.99 -10.23
CA MET A 258 -10.98 -7.23 -9.42
C MET A 258 -11.19 -8.50 -10.24
N SER A 259 -12.13 -8.49 -11.20
CA SER A 259 -12.39 -9.64 -12.08
C SER A 259 -11.24 -9.96 -13.03
N ASP A 260 -10.35 -9.00 -13.28
CA ASP A 260 -9.23 -9.16 -14.20
C ASP A 260 -7.96 -9.73 -13.53
N GLY A 261 -7.98 -9.94 -12.21
CA GLY A 261 -6.83 -10.39 -11.42
C GLY A 261 -5.92 -9.24 -10.96
N ILE A 262 -4.81 -9.58 -10.29
CA ILE A 262 -3.79 -8.60 -9.91
C ILE A 262 -2.88 -8.37 -11.11
N TYR A 263 -2.59 -7.10 -11.43
CA TYR A 263 -1.60 -6.73 -12.43
C TYR A 263 -0.31 -6.27 -11.77
N CYS A 264 0.79 -6.46 -12.48
CA CYS A 264 2.09 -5.95 -12.11
C CYS A 264 2.62 -5.09 -13.23
N LEU A 265 3.25 -4.00 -12.84
CA LEU A 265 4.24 -3.32 -13.65
C LEU A 265 5.57 -4.05 -13.47
N SER A 266 6.25 -4.32 -14.58
CA SER A 266 7.64 -4.72 -14.63
C SER A 266 8.36 -3.91 -15.71
N PHE A 267 9.60 -3.51 -15.47
CA PHE A 267 10.45 -2.85 -16.45
C PHE A 267 11.91 -2.98 -16.04
N GLN A 268 12.84 -2.84 -16.97
CA GLN A 268 14.24 -2.64 -16.59
C GLN A 268 14.56 -1.16 -16.61
N TYR A 269 15.47 -0.79 -15.73
CA TYR A 269 16.06 0.52 -15.70
C TYR A 269 17.57 0.39 -15.59
N TYR A 270 18.27 1.31 -16.22
CA TYR A 270 19.70 1.49 -16.10
C TYR A 270 19.96 2.89 -15.57
N ARG A 271 20.93 2.98 -14.65
CA ARG A 271 21.35 4.24 -14.05
C ARG A 271 22.86 4.33 -13.97
N PHE A 272 23.39 5.40 -14.55
CA PHE A 272 24.77 5.84 -14.32
C PHE A 272 24.75 7.15 -13.50
N GLY A 273 25.66 7.32 -12.54
CA GLY A 273 25.81 8.56 -11.73
C GLY A 273 25.72 8.34 -10.20
N VAL A 274 26.06 9.36 -9.40
CA VAL A 274 26.18 9.27 -7.92
C VAL A 274 24.90 9.67 -7.14
N THR A 275 24.61 8.85 -6.11
CA THR A 275 23.62 8.92 -5.00
C THR A 275 22.14 9.23 -5.31
N PHE A 276 21.23 8.51 -4.64
CA PHE A 276 19.77 8.70 -4.71
C PHE A 276 19.30 10.10 -4.29
N GLU A 277 20.10 10.81 -3.51
CA GLU A 277 19.80 12.15 -3.01
C GLU A 277 19.77 13.22 -4.11
N THR A 278 20.31 12.95 -5.31
CA THR A 278 20.44 13.98 -6.36
C THR A 278 19.54 13.76 -7.56
N SER A 279 19.09 12.52 -7.79
CA SER A 279 18.32 12.12 -8.97
C SER A 279 17.45 10.90 -8.67
N LYS A 280 16.12 11.01 -8.89
CA LYS A 280 15.13 9.98 -8.57
C LYS A 280 14.26 9.62 -9.78
N LEU A 281 14.24 8.33 -10.13
CA LEU A 281 13.20 7.74 -10.99
C LEU A 281 12.03 7.28 -10.09
N THR A 282 10.83 7.70 -10.42
CA THR A 282 9.59 7.36 -9.71
C THR A 282 8.53 6.94 -10.72
N VAL A 283 7.69 5.97 -10.37
CA VAL A 283 6.48 5.67 -11.14
C VAL A 283 5.26 6.09 -10.33
N LEU A 284 4.41 6.92 -10.93
CA LEU A 284 3.19 7.45 -10.30
C LEU A 284 1.96 6.93 -11.05
N ALA A 285 0.86 6.72 -10.30
CA ALA A 285 -0.46 6.54 -10.88
C ALA A 285 -1.13 7.91 -11.05
N LEU A 286 -1.46 8.26 -12.29
CA LEU A 286 -2.15 9.50 -12.64
C LEU A 286 -3.62 9.23 -12.96
N ASP A 287 -4.51 9.84 -12.18
CA ASP A 287 -5.93 9.91 -12.52
C ASP A 287 -6.12 10.89 -13.68
N GLU A 288 -6.69 10.39 -14.77
CA GLU A 288 -6.92 11.18 -15.97
C GLU A 288 -8.01 12.24 -15.78
N ASP A 289 -8.99 11.98 -14.92
CA ASP A 289 -10.13 12.89 -14.71
C ASP A 289 -9.69 14.17 -13.99
N ASN A 290 -8.68 14.05 -13.10
CA ASN A 290 -8.24 15.13 -12.23
C ASN A 290 -6.80 15.62 -12.49
N GLN A 291 -6.04 14.95 -13.37
CA GLN A 291 -4.61 15.20 -13.64
C GLN A 291 -3.75 15.31 -12.36
N LYS A 292 -4.14 14.59 -11.30
CA LYS A 292 -3.42 14.55 -10.03
C LYS A 292 -2.81 13.18 -9.85
N SER A 293 -1.58 13.15 -9.33
CA SER A 293 -0.99 11.91 -8.85
C SER A 293 -1.83 11.40 -7.67
N VAL A 294 -2.43 10.23 -7.85
CA VAL A 294 -3.21 9.59 -6.78
C VAL A 294 -2.31 8.76 -5.89
N ASP A 295 -1.21 8.23 -6.43
CA ASP A 295 -0.31 7.35 -5.68
C ASP A 295 1.09 7.23 -6.29
N GLN A 296 2.09 6.88 -5.46
CA GLN A 296 3.43 6.46 -5.90
C GLN A 296 3.47 4.93 -5.99
N ILE A 297 3.64 4.40 -7.20
CA ILE A 297 3.70 2.96 -7.49
C ILE A 297 5.10 2.39 -7.24
N TRP A 298 6.16 3.16 -7.54
CA TRP A 298 7.54 2.74 -7.37
C TRP A 298 8.47 3.93 -7.12
N PRO A 299 9.51 3.84 -6.25
CA PRO A 299 9.84 2.69 -5.40
C PRO A 299 8.85 2.53 -4.23
N ILE A 300 8.62 1.30 -3.78
CA ILE A 300 7.65 0.98 -2.71
C ILE A 300 8.16 1.43 -1.33
N ASP A 301 9.46 1.70 -1.16
CA ASP A 301 10.01 2.35 0.04
C ASP A 301 11.35 3.06 -0.26
N PRO A 302 11.61 4.28 0.27
CA PRO A 302 12.83 5.03 0.00
C PRO A 302 13.98 4.77 0.99
N ILE A 303 13.99 3.67 1.74
CA ILE A 303 15.00 3.49 2.81
C ILE A 303 16.38 3.16 2.23
N ASN A 304 17.31 4.13 2.28
CA ASN A 304 18.78 4.01 2.28
C ASN A 304 19.43 2.93 1.41
N TYR A 305 19.57 3.13 0.08
CA TYR A 305 20.52 2.31 -0.68
C TYR A 305 21.36 3.16 -1.61
N THR A 306 22.67 3.20 -1.38
CA THR A 306 23.66 4.04 -2.06
C THR A 306 24.60 3.18 -2.88
N TYR A 307 24.19 2.64 -4.03
CA TYR A 307 25.17 2.05 -4.97
C TYR A 307 24.86 2.36 -6.44
N ILE A 308 25.97 2.65 -7.13
CA ILE A 308 26.18 2.94 -8.54
C ILE A 308 26.06 1.63 -9.32
N ASN A 309 24.90 1.39 -9.93
CA ASN A 309 24.69 0.17 -10.70
C ASN A 309 24.77 0.51 -12.19
N GLN A 310 25.98 0.46 -12.76
CA GLN A 310 26.22 0.48 -14.22
C GLN A 310 25.76 -0.83 -14.87
N ARG A 311 24.54 -1.26 -14.57
CA ARG A 311 23.93 -2.49 -15.07
C ARG A 311 22.42 -2.27 -15.16
N TRP A 312 21.80 -3.00 -16.07
CA TRP A 312 20.35 -3.11 -16.10
C TRP A 312 19.86 -3.76 -14.81
N SER A 313 18.88 -3.13 -14.20
CA SER A 313 18.20 -3.58 -12.99
C SER A 313 16.72 -3.70 -13.28
N TRP A 314 16.06 -4.69 -12.69
CA TRP A 314 14.62 -4.81 -12.79
C TRP A 314 13.91 -3.93 -11.77
N ALA A 315 12.75 -3.42 -12.15
CA ALA A 315 11.78 -2.83 -11.27
C ALA A 315 10.45 -3.58 -11.45
N TYR A 316 9.80 -3.84 -10.32
CA TYR A 316 8.52 -4.52 -10.27
C TYR A 316 7.63 -3.83 -9.24
N ALA A 317 6.35 -3.67 -9.55
CA ALA A 317 5.37 -3.12 -8.61
C ALA A 317 3.98 -3.71 -8.88
N PRO A 318 3.22 -4.10 -7.83
CA PRO A 318 1.82 -4.43 -8.00
C PRO A 318 1.05 -3.17 -8.42
N LEU A 319 0.10 -3.35 -9.32
CA LEU A 319 -0.80 -2.31 -9.78
C LEU A 319 -2.13 -2.44 -9.06
N ARG A 320 -2.62 -1.30 -8.56
CA ARG A 320 -3.90 -1.21 -7.86
C ARG A 320 -5.06 -1.25 -8.84
N ILE A 321 -6.21 -1.68 -8.35
CA ILE A 321 -7.47 -1.53 -9.09
C ILE A 321 -7.81 -0.06 -9.28
N GLY A 322 -8.29 0.28 -10.48
CA GLY A 322 -8.66 1.65 -10.83
C GLY A 322 -8.40 1.98 -12.28
N ASN A 323 -8.67 3.24 -12.60
CA ASN A 323 -8.47 3.84 -13.91
C ASN A 323 -7.36 4.88 -13.79
N TYR A 324 -6.20 4.60 -14.35
CA TYR A 324 -5.07 5.54 -14.30
C TYR A 324 -4.05 5.22 -15.39
N SER A 325 -3.25 6.23 -15.75
CA SER A 325 -2.02 6.05 -16.51
C SER A 325 -0.82 5.92 -15.58
N LEU A 326 0.25 5.28 -16.07
CA LEU A 326 1.52 5.18 -15.37
C LEU A 326 2.46 6.26 -15.88
N LEU A 327 2.93 7.11 -14.96
CA LEU A 327 3.86 8.18 -15.25
C LEU A 327 5.24 7.83 -14.68
N PHE A 328 6.19 7.57 -15.58
CA PHE A 328 7.60 7.50 -15.24
C PHE A 328 8.14 8.92 -15.15
N ARG A 329 8.52 9.31 -13.94
CA ARG A 329 9.02 10.65 -13.61
C ARG A 329 10.48 10.55 -13.17
N MET A 330 11.33 11.32 -13.84
CA MET A 330 12.72 11.50 -13.47
C MET A 330 12.90 12.93 -12.94
N ASP A 331 13.31 13.07 -11.68
CA ASP A 331 13.61 14.36 -11.04
C ASP A 331 15.10 14.50 -10.69
N SER A 332 15.69 15.66 -10.98
CA SER A 332 17.06 15.99 -10.56
C SER A 332 17.06 17.18 -9.61
N GLU A 333 17.59 17.01 -8.40
CA GLU A 333 17.72 18.11 -7.43
C GLU A 333 18.92 19.00 -7.76
N TYR A 334 20.05 18.39 -8.15
CA TYR A 334 21.31 19.06 -8.44
C TYR A 334 21.79 18.78 -9.85
N GLN A 335 22.77 19.54 -10.30
CA GLN A 335 23.43 19.25 -11.57
C GLN A 335 24.35 18.04 -11.40
N VAL A 336 24.09 16.96 -12.12
CA VAL A 336 24.84 15.70 -12.01
C VAL A 336 25.08 15.05 -13.36
N ASN A 337 26.26 14.46 -13.52
CA ASN A 337 26.54 13.59 -14.66
C ASN A 337 25.87 12.24 -14.40
N SER A 338 24.84 11.97 -15.18
CA SER A 338 24.06 10.74 -15.04
C SER A 338 23.42 10.37 -16.36
N SER A 339 23.22 9.07 -16.56
CA SER A 339 22.45 8.56 -17.69
C SER A 339 21.35 7.65 -17.16
N PHE A 340 20.15 7.79 -17.73
CA PHE A 340 18.99 7.00 -17.38
C PHE A 340 18.40 6.38 -18.63
N ALA A 341 18.15 5.08 -18.56
CA ALA A 341 17.44 4.35 -19.59
C ALA A 341 16.44 3.39 -18.95
N ILE A 342 15.37 3.10 -19.68
CA ILE A 342 14.38 2.09 -19.31
C ILE A 342 14.09 1.19 -20.50
N ASP A 343 13.72 -0.04 -20.22
CA ASP A 343 13.55 -1.11 -21.21
C ASP A 343 12.47 -2.11 -20.76
N SER A 344 12.09 -3.01 -21.67
CA SER A 344 11.10 -4.09 -21.54
C SER A 344 9.97 -3.81 -20.52
N ILE A 345 9.23 -2.73 -20.77
CA ILE A 345 8.11 -2.33 -19.92
C ILE A 345 6.93 -3.25 -20.20
N SER A 346 6.49 -3.97 -19.18
CA SER A 346 5.33 -4.84 -19.26
C SER A 346 4.34 -4.57 -18.13
N VAL A 347 3.05 -4.55 -18.49
CA VAL A 347 1.93 -4.63 -17.57
C VAL A 347 1.22 -5.94 -17.84
N SER A 348 1.32 -6.88 -16.91
CA SER A 348 0.74 -8.21 -17.06
C SER A 348 0.10 -8.70 -15.77
N SER A 349 -0.83 -9.64 -15.89
CA SER A 349 -1.41 -10.30 -14.72
C SER A 349 -0.32 -11.06 -13.98
N CYS A 350 -0.19 -10.83 -12.69
CA CYS A 350 0.73 -11.54 -11.82
C CYS A 350 -0.04 -12.21 -10.70
N GLN A 351 0.23 -13.49 -10.47
CA GLN A 351 -0.35 -14.22 -9.36
C GLN A 351 0.57 -14.05 -8.15
N TYR A 352 0.33 -12.99 -7.37
CA TYR A 352 0.74 -13.03 -5.97
C TYR A 352 -0.08 -14.06 -5.23
N PRO A 353 0.53 -14.86 -4.34
CA PRO A 353 -0.17 -15.84 -3.54
C PRO A 353 -1.17 -15.05 -2.73
N GLN A 354 -2.40 -15.20 -3.17
CA GLN A 354 -3.55 -14.72 -2.47
C GLN A 354 -3.74 -15.68 -1.31
N LYS A 355 -3.44 -15.23 -0.09
CA LYS A 355 -4.41 -15.55 0.98
C LYS A 355 -5.64 -14.68 0.72
N TYR A 356 -6.42 -15.07 -0.29
CA TYR A 356 -7.84 -14.74 -0.29
C TYR A 356 -8.37 -15.29 1.04
N PHE A 357 -8.77 -14.43 1.95
CA PHE A 357 -10.06 -14.70 2.57
C PHE A 357 -11.07 -14.61 1.42
N SER A 358 -11.78 -15.71 1.20
CA SER A 358 -12.71 -15.94 0.11
C SER A 358 -13.55 -14.69 -0.23
N ALA A 359 -13.64 -14.36 -1.52
CA ALA A 359 -14.53 -13.35 -2.11
C ALA A 359 -16.02 -13.73 -2.02
N ILE A 360 -16.47 -14.16 -0.84
CA ILE A 360 -17.88 -14.47 -0.55
C ILE A 360 -18.42 -13.55 0.55
N SER A 361 -17.57 -12.88 1.33
CA SER A 361 -17.98 -11.78 2.19
C SER A 361 -17.52 -10.46 1.58
N ASN A 362 -18.44 -9.53 1.33
CA ASN A 362 -18.10 -8.12 1.25
C ASN A 362 -17.35 -7.78 2.54
N ILE A 363 -16.02 -7.70 2.47
CA ILE A 363 -15.20 -7.24 3.57
C ILE A 363 -15.43 -5.73 3.61
N GLU A 364 -16.47 -5.36 4.33
CA GLU A 364 -16.91 -3.99 4.51
C GLU A 364 -17.16 -3.79 5.99
N PHE A 365 -16.45 -2.83 6.57
CA PHE A 365 -16.80 -2.26 7.85
C PHE A 365 -17.40 -0.89 7.57
N ALA A 366 -18.63 -0.66 8.01
CA ALA A 366 -19.29 0.63 7.90
C ALA A 366 -19.85 1.00 9.27
N CYS A 367 -19.67 2.26 9.66
CA CYS A 367 -20.24 2.83 10.86
C CYS A 367 -20.67 4.26 10.61
N ASP A 368 -21.99 4.44 10.59
CA ASP A 368 -22.71 5.72 10.44
C ASP A 368 -23.21 6.26 11.79
N PHE A 369 -23.05 5.51 12.89
CA PHE A 369 -23.48 5.87 14.25
C PHE A 369 -24.99 6.09 14.46
N ASP A 370 -25.83 5.86 13.44
CA ASP A 370 -27.26 6.23 13.42
C ASP A 370 -28.22 5.15 13.95
N SER A 371 -27.71 3.95 14.29
CA SER A 371 -28.57 2.83 14.65
C SER A 371 -29.28 3.04 16.00
N SER A 372 -30.58 2.73 16.07
CA SER A 372 -31.46 2.91 17.24
C SER A 372 -31.12 2.06 18.48
N MET A 373 -30.03 1.28 18.44
CA MET A 373 -29.55 0.48 19.57
C MET A 373 -28.06 0.72 19.85
N TYR A 374 -27.65 1.96 20.17
CA TYR A 374 -26.34 2.28 20.78
C TYR A 374 -25.14 1.53 20.15
N SER A 375 -25.18 1.26 18.85
CA SER A 375 -24.16 0.40 18.26
C SER A 375 -22.99 1.31 17.92
N THR A 376 -21.93 1.24 18.72
CA THR A 376 -20.65 1.85 18.35
C THR A 376 -20.01 1.12 17.16
N CYS A 377 -20.74 0.24 16.46
CA CYS A 377 -20.22 -0.69 15.47
C CYS A 377 -19.00 -1.49 16.00
N GLY A 378 -18.95 -1.72 17.31
CA GLY A 378 -17.80 -2.34 17.98
C GLY A 378 -16.57 -1.42 18.14
N ILE A 379 -16.67 -0.14 17.81
CA ILE A 379 -15.67 0.87 18.12
C ILE A 379 -15.49 0.95 19.63
N GLN A 380 -14.22 0.97 20.04
CA GLN A 380 -13.79 1.00 21.43
C GLN A 380 -13.14 2.34 21.74
N ASN A 381 -13.65 3.00 22.78
CA ASN A 381 -12.96 4.09 23.45
C ASN A 381 -11.80 3.55 24.29
N ASP A 382 -10.74 4.35 24.41
CA ASP A 382 -9.64 4.19 25.38
C ASP A 382 -9.07 2.76 25.51
N TYR A 383 -7.99 2.47 24.78
CA TYR A 383 -7.33 1.18 24.75
C TYR A 383 -5.88 1.28 25.26
N THR A 384 -5.40 0.23 25.91
CA THR A 384 -4.12 0.19 26.66
C THR A 384 -2.86 0.21 25.79
N ASP A 385 -3.00 0.03 24.48
CA ASP A 385 -1.89 -0.24 23.55
C ASP A 385 -1.28 1.06 22.98
N LEU A 386 -1.87 2.21 23.28
CA LEU A 386 -1.33 3.54 23.00
C LEU A 386 -1.16 4.35 24.29
N ARG A 387 0.04 4.90 24.49
CA ARG A 387 0.32 5.86 25.55
C ARG A 387 0.54 7.25 24.95
N PRO A 388 -0.03 8.32 25.55
CA PRO A 388 -0.83 8.33 26.77
C PRO A 388 -2.28 7.84 26.55
N GLN A 389 -2.88 7.24 27.60
CA GLN A 389 -4.28 6.81 27.61
C GLN A 389 -5.23 8.00 27.42
N SER A 390 -6.41 7.74 26.85
CA SER A 390 -7.39 8.80 26.63
C SER A 390 -7.95 9.26 27.97
N ALA A 391 -7.94 10.58 28.18
CA ALA A 391 -8.49 11.15 29.41
C ALA A 391 -9.98 11.54 29.29
N LEU A 392 -10.55 11.49 28.07
CA LEU A 392 -11.96 11.75 27.78
C LEU A 392 -12.43 10.86 26.62
N ASN A 393 -13.47 10.07 26.85
CA ASN A 393 -14.07 9.18 25.85
C ASN A 393 -14.92 9.94 24.83
N PHE A 394 -14.97 9.42 23.60
CA PHE A 394 -15.96 9.83 22.61
C PHE A 394 -17.35 9.30 22.99
N THR A 395 -18.37 10.06 22.64
CA THR A 395 -19.78 9.70 22.83
C THR A 395 -20.53 9.92 21.53
N ILE A 396 -21.51 9.06 21.24
CA ILE A 396 -22.44 9.32 20.14
C ILE A 396 -23.32 10.52 20.52
N GLN A 397 -23.43 11.51 19.64
CA GLN A 397 -24.22 12.73 19.84
C GLN A 397 -24.95 13.11 18.55
N SER A 398 -26.16 13.64 18.70
CA SER A 398 -26.85 14.38 17.64
C SER A 398 -26.58 15.89 17.78
N PRO A 399 -26.77 16.69 16.71
CA PRO A 399 -26.60 18.14 16.76
C PRO A 399 -27.39 18.82 17.89
N ASN A 400 -28.57 18.28 18.23
CA ASN A 400 -29.46 18.84 19.25
C ASN A 400 -28.99 18.57 20.68
N ASN A 401 -28.20 17.52 20.89
CA ASN A 401 -27.76 17.05 22.20
C ASN A 401 -26.37 17.58 22.61
N ILE A 402 -25.71 18.35 21.74
CA ILE A 402 -24.44 18.99 22.07
C ILE A 402 -24.66 20.14 23.07
N ASN A 403 -24.07 19.99 24.25
CA ASN A 403 -24.08 21.00 25.31
C ASN A 403 -23.39 22.31 24.92
N ASP A 404 -22.29 22.23 24.18
CA ASP A 404 -21.52 23.39 23.72
C ASP A 404 -21.84 23.75 22.26
N ARG A 405 -22.95 24.48 22.07
CA ARG A 405 -23.48 24.87 20.75
C ARG A 405 -22.59 25.82 19.92
N GLU A 406 -21.52 26.34 20.52
CA GLU A 406 -20.54 27.17 19.84
C GLU A 406 -19.42 26.34 19.22
N LEU A 407 -19.14 25.15 19.76
CA LEU A 407 -18.04 24.29 19.32
C LEU A 407 -18.51 23.16 18.41
N GLY A 408 -19.59 22.46 18.75
CA GLY A 408 -19.99 21.26 18.03
C GLY A 408 -20.60 21.49 16.63
N PRO A 409 -20.61 20.46 15.77
CA PRO A 409 -21.28 20.52 14.48
C PRO A 409 -22.78 20.78 14.67
N ARG A 410 -23.34 21.68 13.84
CA ARG A 410 -24.76 22.09 13.89
C ARG A 410 -25.68 21.27 12.98
N GLN A 411 -25.08 20.46 12.12
CA GLN A 411 -25.71 19.59 11.14
C GLN A 411 -24.88 18.30 11.11
N THR A 412 -25.48 17.17 10.73
CA THR A 412 -24.74 15.96 10.37
C THR A 412 -24.04 16.15 9.01
N THR A 413 -23.32 15.15 8.52
CA THR A 413 -22.70 15.18 7.18
C THR A 413 -23.74 15.34 6.06
N GLY A 414 -25.00 14.96 6.33
CA GLY A 414 -26.07 14.89 5.34
C GLY A 414 -25.97 13.68 4.41
N TRP A 415 -25.05 12.74 4.70
CA TRP A 415 -24.82 11.52 3.92
C TRP A 415 -25.45 10.27 4.58
N SER A 416 -25.46 10.24 5.91
CA SER A 416 -26.20 9.31 6.77
C SER A 416 -26.87 10.10 7.92
N GLY A 417 -27.75 9.44 8.68
CA GLY A 417 -28.77 9.94 9.61
C GLY A 417 -28.49 11.16 10.51
N GLU A 418 -28.68 11.00 11.83
CA GLU A 418 -28.83 12.08 12.82
C GLU A 418 -27.69 12.15 13.87
N ASP A 419 -26.86 11.12 13.99
CA ASP A 419 -25.88 10.95 15.06
C ASP A 419 -24.44 10.85 14.54
N PHE A 420 -23.45 11.26 15.35
CA PHE A 420 -22.03 11.13 15.03
C PHE A 420 -21.20 10.88 16.28
N TYR A 421 -19.96 10.44 16.09
CA TYR A 421 -19.05 10.16 17.19
C TYR A 421 -18.30 11.42 17.62
N TYR A 422 -18.63 11.91 18.81
CA TYR A 422 -18.27 13.25 19.27
C TYR A 422 -17.34 13.21 20.48
N TRP A 423 -16.29 14.03 20.42
CA TRP A 423 -15.39 14.29 21.52
C TRP A 423 -15.26 15.80 21.72
N SER A 424 -15.29 16.24 22.97
CA SER A 424 -15.10 17.66 23.26
C SER A 424 -14.39 17.88 24.57
N ARG A 425 -13.79 19.07 24.68
CA ARG A 425 -13.09 19.51 25.87
C ARG A 425 -13.51 20.93 26.22
N SER A 426 -13.90 21.11 27.47
CA SER A 426 -14.12 22.43 28.07
C SER A 426 -12.86 22.95 28.77
N ALA A 427 -12.75 24.28 28.89
CA ALA A 427 -11.62 24.95 29.56
C ALA A 427 -11.46 24.61 31.07
N GLN A 428 -12.40 23.87 31.66
CA GLN A 428 -12.42 23.50 33.08
C GLN A 428 -11.74 22.16 33.38
N THR A 429 -11.24 21.47 32.34
CA THR A 429 -10.55 20.17 32.47
C THR A 429 -9.05 20.37 32.75
N SER A 430 -8.52 19.61 33.72
CA SER A 430 -7.14 19.66 34.26
C SER A 430 -6.03 19.83 33.19
N SER A 431 -4.90 20.45 33.58
CA SER A 431 -3.76 20.86 32.74
C SER A 431 -2.88 19.73 32.17
N ILE A 432 -3.34 18.48 32.23
CA ILE A 432 -2.60 17.33 31.69
C ILE A 432 -3.02 17.15 30.22
N LEU A 433 -2.08 16.81 29.35
CA LEU A 433 -2.32 16.49 27.93
C LEU A 433 -3.50 15.51 27.83
N THR A 434 -4.66 16.02 27.38
CA THR A 434 -5.90 15.25 27.27
C THR A 434 -6.02 14.85 25.81
N SER A 435 -5.78 13.58 25.51
CA SER A 435 -5.97 13.00 24.17
C SER A 435 -7.34 12.34 24.07
N GLY A 436 -8.02 12.52 22.94
CA GLY A 436 -9.16 11.70 22.55
C GLY A 436 -8.66 10.54 21.69
N GLN A 437 -9.04 9.30 21.99
CA GLN A 437 -8.65 8.15 21.16
C GLN A 437 -9.79 7.13 21.06
N PHE A 438 -9.95 6.55 19.87
CA PHE A 438 -10.80 5.37 19.66
C PHE A 438 -10.22 4.49 18.57
N LYS A 439 -10.69 3.24 18.49
CA LYS A 439 -10.31 2.31 17.43
C LYS A 439 -11.51 1.52 16.91
N THR A 440 -11.44 1.11 15.65
CA THR A 440 -12.36 0.12 15.10
C THR A 440 -12.14 -1.25 15.77
N PRO A 441 -13.08 -2.20 15.63
CA PRO A 441 -12.78 -3.61 15.84
C PRO A 441 -11.58 -4.07 15.01
N LEU A 442 -11.07 -5.26 15.33
CA LEU A 442 -10.17 -5.96 14.41
C LEU A 442 -10.93 -6.32 13.14
N ILE A 443 -10.60 -5.65 12.05
CA ILE A 443 -11.16 -5.84 10.73
C ILE A 443 -10.21 -6.72 9.94
N GLU A 444 -10.75 -7.72 9.26
CA GLU A 444 -10.01 -8.43 8.22
C GLU A 444 -9.87 -7.48 7.04
N THR A 445 -8.66 -7.08 6.68
CA THR A 445 -8.40 -6.27 5.49
C THR A 445 -7.77 -7.15 4.42
N ASN A 446 -8.01 -6.82 3.15
CA ASN A 446 -7.34 -7.42 1.99
C ASN A 446 -6.42 -6.37 1.32
N ARG A 447 -5.77 -6.74 0.21
CA ARG A 447 -5.11 -5.78 -0.69
C ARG A 447 -6.17 -4.78 -1.22
N ASP A 448 -5.74 -3.54 -1.50
CA ASP A 448 -6.59 -2.48 -2.07
C ASP A 448 -7.82 -2.07 -1.25
N MET A 449 -7.71 -2.14 0.07
CA MET A 449 -8.68 -1.56 0.97
C MET A 449 -8.43 -0.05 1.13
N CYS A 450 -9.49 0.72 1.26
CA CYS A 450 -9.45 2.12 1.61
C CYS A 450 -10.35 2.38 2.83
N ILE A 451 -9.98 3.38 3.62
CA ILE A 451 -10.85 4.01 4.59
C ILE A 451 -11.43 5.29 4.01
N ARG A 452 -12.71 5.50 4.21
CA ARG A 452 -13.45 6.74 4.04
C ARG A 452 -14.00 7.16 5.39
N PHE A 453 -13.90 8.43 5.74
CA PHE A 453 -14.54 8.97 6.94
C PHE A 453 -14.77 10.48 6.80
N ALA A 454 -15.80 10.97 7.48
CA ALA A 454 -16.02 12.40 7.66
C ALA A 454 -15.44 12.87 9.00
N TYR A 455 -14.93 14.09 9.05
CA TYR A 455 -14.45 14.71 10.28
C TYR A 455 -14.86 16.19 10.38
N PHE A 456 -15.02 16.64 11.62
CA PHE A 456 -15.29 18.04 11.97
C PHE A 456 -14.38 18.46 13.11
N VAL A 457 -13.80 19.66 13.05
CA VAL A 457 -12.98 20.26 14.11
C VAL A 457 -13.35 21.71 14.29
N ASN A 458 -13.52 22.13 15.55
CA ASN A 458 -13.68 23.53 15.89
C ASN A 458 -13.14 23.81 17.30
N SER A 459 -12.17 24.72 17.38
CA SER A 459 -11.55 25.17 18.62
C SER A 459 -11.72 26.68 18.80
N THR A 460 -11.87 27.11 20.06
CA THR A 460 -11.90 28.53 20.42
C THR A 460 -10.68 28.88 21.27
N ASN A 461 -10.29 30.16 21.23
CA ASN A 461 -9.12 30.70 21.94
C ASN A 461 -7.77 30.16 21.44
N VAL A 462 -7.67 29.86 20.15
CA VAL A 462 -6.41 29.52 19.47
C VAL A 462 -5.75 30.79 18.96
N GLN A 463 -4.42 30.90 19.09
CA GLN A 463 -3.66 32.02 18.54
C GLN A 463 -3.64 31.91 17.00
N SER A 464 -3.72 33.03 16.30
CA SER A 464 -3.90 33.09 14.83
C SER A 464 -2.80 32.44 13.98
N ASN A 465 -1.72 31.94 14.61
CA ASN A 465 -0.49 31.52 13.93
C ASN A 465 -0.02 30.11 14.35
N GLU A 466 -0.80 29.36 15.13
CA GLU A 466 -0.42 28.04 15.63
C GLU A 466 -1.57 27.04 15.49
N SER A 467 -1.25 25.85 14.96
CA SER A 467 -2.11 24.68 15.04
C SER A 467 -2.00 24.03 16.41
N ASN A 468 -3.08 24.04 17.18
CA ASN A 468 -3.14 23.48 18.52
C ASN A 468 -3.56 22.02 18.53
N THR A 469 -4.33 21.58 17.53
CA THR A 469 -4.94 20.24 17.47
C THR A 469 -4.37 19.44 16.32
N LYS A 470 -3.98 18.20 16.61
CA LYS A 470 -3.55 17.20 15.63
C LYS A 470 -4.48 16.01 15.67
N ILE A 471 -4.93 15.56 14.50
CA ILE A 471 -5.63 14.29 14.32
C ILE A 471 -4.70 13.35 13.58
N ASP A 472 -4.48 12.17 14.14
CA ASP A 472 -3.72 11.09 13.53
C ASP A 472 -4.61 9.86 13.36
N VAL A 473 -4.61 9.31 12.16
CA VAL A 473 -5.25 8.04 11.82
C VAL A 473 -4.16 7.05 11.43
N SER A 474 -4.14 5.93 12.12
CA SER A 474 -3.12 4.89 11.93
C SER A 474 -3.75 3.51 11.91
N VAL A 475 -3.11 2.57 11.25
CA VAL A 475 -3.45 1.15 11.35
C VAL A 475 -2.52 0.46 12.31
N ARG A 476 -3.04 -0.46 13.12
CA ARG A 476 -2.23 -1.39 13.90
C ARG A 476 -2.83 -2.79 13.88
N GLY A 477 -1.94 -3.77 13.87
CA GLY A 477 -2.27 -5.19 13.81
C GLY A 477 -1.01 -5.91 13.38
N CYS A 478 -0.97 -6.29 12.10
CA CYS A 478 0.23 -6.90 11.51
C CYS A 478 1.28 -5.87 11.08
N GLU A 479 0.85 -4.66 10.73
CA GLU A 479 1.74 -3.52 10.52
C GLU A 479 1.28 -2.33 11.36
N THR A 480 2.20 -1.40 11.63
CA THR A 480 1.89 -0.12 12.28
C THR A 480 2.28 1.01 11.34
N GLU A 481 1.29 1.72 10.80
CA GLU A 481 1.51 2.83 9.86
C GLU A 481 0.55 3.98 10.16
N ASN A 482 1.02 5.22 10.01
CA ASN A 482 0.18 6.41 10.00
C ASN A 482 -0.32 6.65 8.57
N ILE A 483 -1.62 6.46 8.34
CA ILE A 483 -2.24 6.56 7.00
C ILE A 483 -2.74 7.98 6.71
N TRP A 484 -2.97 8.80 7.75
CA TRP A 484 -3.38 10.17 7.60
C TRP A 484 -3.12 10.99 8.87
N SER A 485 -2.69 12.23 8.68
CA SER A 485 -2.48 13.18 9.77
C SER A 485 -2.83 14.59 9.32
N ILE A 486 -3.45 15.37 10.20
CA ILE A 486 -3.68 16.80 9.97
C ILE A 486 -3.48 17.59 11.27
N GLU A 487 -2.96 18.81 11.15
CA GLU A 487 -2.94 19.79 12.23
C GLU A 487 -3.89 20.94 11.87
N ILE A 488 -5.00 21.06 12.60
CA ILE A 488 -6.09 21.99 12.28
C ILE A 488 -6.92 22.32 13.51
N ASP A 489 -7.34 23.57 13.67
CA ASP A 489 -8.21 24.00 14.77
C ASP A 489 -9.61 24.41 14.34
N ASN A 490 -9.84 24.56 13.04
CA ASN A 490 -11.18 24.78 12.48
C ASN A 490 -11.25 24.19 11.07
N SER A 491 -12.10 23.18 10.88
CA SER A 491 -12.30 22.51 9.59
C SER A 491 -13.30 23.23 8.68
N LEU A 492 -13.92 24.32 9.14
CA LEU A 492 -14.96 25.09 8.44
C LEU A 492 -16.17 24.22 8.03
N GLY A 493 -16.54 23.25 8.88
CA GLY A 493 -17.61 22.29 8.62
C GLY A 493 -17.09 20.85 8.50
N TRP A 494 -17.95 19.95 8.02
CA TRP A 494 -17.58 18.56 7.78
C TRP A 494 -16.64 18.46 6.57
N GLN A 495 -15.62 17.63 6.70
CA GLN A 495 -14.62 17.35 5.68
C GLN A 495 -14.55 15.84 5.45
N LEU A 496 -14.31 15.42 4.21
CA LEU A 496 -14.22 14.00 3.84
C LEU A 496 -12.78 13.59 3.56
N VAL A 497 -12.39 12.43 4.08
CA VAL A 497 -11.08 11.81 3.82
C VAL A 497 -11.30 10.44 3.19
N VAL A 498 -10.53 10.15 2.15
CA VAL A 498 -10.38 8.80 1.58
C VAL A 498 -8.90 8.48 1.52
N LYS A 499 -8.49 7.36 2.14
CA LYS A 499 -7.09 6.90 2.18
C LYS A 499 -7.01 5.41 2.00
N SER A 500 -5.99 4.96 1.27
CA SER A 500 -5.71 3.55 1.11
C SER A 500 -4.97 2.99 2.32
N PHE A 501 -5.17 1.70 2.58
CA PHE A 501 -4.37 0.92 3.51
C PHE A 501 -3.14 0.33 2.80
N ILE A 502 -2.19 -0.17 3.60
CA ILE A 502 -1.03 -0.97 3.15
C ILE A 502 -1.51 -2.20 2.35
N PRO A 503 -0.78 -2.62 1.30
CA PRO A 503 -1.18 -3.67 0.36
C PRO A 503 -1.31 -5.11 0.89
N ASN A 504 -1.31 -5.37 2.21
CA ASN A 504 -1.28 -6.73 2.75
C ASN A 504 -2.58 -7.14 3.45
N ALA A 505 -3.08 -8.34 3.12
CA ALA A 505 -4.26 -8.91 3.75
C ALA A 505 -3.94 -9.35 5.19
N CYS A 506 -4.61 -8.76 6.18
CA CYS A 506 -4.36 -9.10 7.58
C CYS A 506 -5.50 -8.65 8.51
N ARG A 507 -5.47 -9.05 9.78
CA ARG A 507 -6.38 -8.51 10.79
C ARG A 507 -5.75 -7.29 11.44
N GLN A 508 -6.41 -6.15 11.33
CA GLN A 508 -5.93 -4.89 11.88
C GLN A 508 -7.09 -4.01 12.34
N ALA A 509 -6.80 -3.10 13.26
CA ALA A 509 -7.73 -2.03 13.66
C ALA A 509 -7.21 -0.69 13.15
N VAL A 510 -8.14 0.22 12.89
CA VAL A 510 -7.83 1.62 12.58
C VAL A 510 -8.01 2.45 13.83
N TYR A 511 -6.99 3.24 14.13
CA TYR A 511 -6.82 4.00 15.34
C TYR A 511 -6.91 5.48 15.01
N PHE A 512 -7.82 6.16 15.69
CA PHE A 512 -8.01 7.60 15.61
C PHE A 512 -7.50 8.21 16.91
N SER A 513 -6.65 9.22 16.80
CA SER A 513 -6.09 9.91 17.95
C SER A 513 -6.08 11.41 17.75
N ILE A 514 -6.47 12.12 18.79
CA ILE A 514 -6.48 13.59 18.87
C ILE A 514 -5.44 13.98 19.91
N THR A 515 -4.48 14.81 19.50
CA THR A 515 -3.48 15.39 20.39
C THR A 515 -3.64 16.90 20.41
N GLN A 516 -3.70 17.48 21.61
CA GLN A 516 -3.69 18.92 21.79
C GLN A 516 -2.36 19.40 22.38
N ARG A 517 -1.79 20.46 21.79
CA ARG A 517 -0.54 21.07 22.28
C ARG A 517 -0.77 21.95 23.52
N ARG A 518 -1.91 22.65 23.59
CA ARG A 518 -2.34 23.51 24.68
C ARG A 518 -3.79 23.21 25.06
N PRO A 519 -4.17 23.42 26.34
CA PRO A 519 -5.53 23.20 26.79
C PRO A 519 -6.47 24.31 26.30
N THR A 520 -7.02 24.16 25.10
CA THR A 520 -8.08 25.04 24.56
C THR A 520 -9.43 24.33 24.53
N ARG A 521 -10.50 25.11 24.42
CA ARG A 521 -11.85 24.60 24.18
C ARG A 521 -11.91 24.03 22.76
N ILE A 522 -12.37 22.80 22.61
CA ILE A 522 -12.46 22.15 21.30
C ILE A 522 -13.62 21.16 21.22
N ALA A 523 -14.15 20.99 20.02
CA ALA A 523 -14.93 19.85 19.61
C ALA A 523 -14.30 19.17 18.39
N VAL A 524 -14.27 17.85 18.39
CA VAL A 524 -13.92 17.00 17.26
C VAL A 524 -15.03 15.97 17.08
N ALA A 525 -15.49 15.76 15.86
CA ALA A 525 -16.47 14.72 15.54
C ALA A 525 -16.02 13.90 14.32
N PHE A 526 -16.42 12.63 14.31
CA PHE A 526 -16.22 11.71 13.20
C PHE A 526 -17.55 11.06 12.84
N ASP A 527 -17.72 10.79 11.55
CA ASP A 527 -18.94 10.21 10.99
C ASP A 527 -18.63 9.40 9.73
N ASP A 528 -19.57 8.59 9.27
CA ASP A 528 -19.51 7.82 8.01
C ASP A 528 -18.21 7.01 7.82
N ILE A 529 -17.73 6.34 8.88
CA ILE A 529 -16.49 5.56 8.83
C ILE A 529 -16.73 4.28 8.03
N THR A 530 -16.19 4.21 6.83
CA THR A 530 -16.31 3.06 5.93
C THR A 530 -14.94 2.53 5.56
N ILE A 531 -14.74 1.22 5.65
CA ILE A 531 -13.55 0.50 5.24
C ILE A 531 -14.02 -0.55 4.26
N ALA A 532 -13.68 -0.35 2.99
CA ALA A 532 -14.08 -1.20 1.88
C ALA A 532 -12.99 -1.20 0.82
N GLN A 533 -13.20 -1.91 -0.29
CA GLN A 533 -12.30 -1.84 -1.43
C GLN A 533 -12.27 -0.42 -2.01
N CYS A 534 -11.11 0.09 -2.38
CA CYS A 534 -10.97 1.46 -2.88
C CYS A 534 -11.89 1.76 -4.08
N GLY A 535 -12.07 0.78 -4.98
CA GLY A 535 -12.95 0.91 -6.14
C GLY A 535 -14.45 0.97 -5.81
N THR A 536 -14.88 0.46 -4.66
CA THR A 536 -16.30 0.46 -4.27
C THR A 536 -16.69 1.73 -3.49
N LEU A 537 -15.74 2.42 -2.87
CA LEU A 537 -16.00 3.66 -2.13
C LEU A 537 -16.45 4.83 -3.02
N ASN A 538 -16.13 4.78 -4.32
CA ASN A 538 -16.59 5.75 -5.32
C ASN A 538 -18.00 5.45 -5.87
N VAL A 539 -18.51 4.23 -5.66
CA VAL A 539 -19.78 3.75 -6.26
C VAL A 539 -20.96 3.84 -5.28
N LEU A 540 -20.72 4.13 -4.00
CA LEU A 540 -21.77 4.57 -3.07
C LEU A 540 -22.08 6.07 -3.26
N THR A 541 -22.52 6.41 -4.47
CA THR A 541 -23.25 7.64 -4.85
C THR A 541 -24.75 7.31 -4.80
N THR A 542 -25.73 8.11 -4.39
CA THR A 542 -25.93 9.57 -4.33
C THR A 542 -27.39 9.80 -3.91
N THR A 543 -27.66 10.84 -3.12
CA THR A 543 -28.69 11.83 -3.49
C THR A 543 -28.22 13.20 -3.00
N GLU A 544 -27.66 14.00 -3.92
CA GLU A 544 -27.45 15.45 -3.68
C GLU A 544 -28.83 16.15 -3.59
N PRO A 545 -28.95 17.30 -2.89
CA PRO A 545 -28.69 18.58 -3.58
C PRO A 545 -28.19 19.71 -2.62
N PRO A 546 -28.18 20.98 -3.06
CA PRO A 546 -27.14 21.68 -3.81
C PRO A 546 -26.32 22.65 -2.93
N ILE A 547 -25.10 22.99 -3.34
CA ILE A 547 -24.39 24.16 -2.81
C ILE A 547 -25.10 25.42 -3.27
N THR A 548 -25.90 26.05 -2.40
CA THR A 548 -26.28 27.46 -2.56
C THR A 548 -25.13 28.35 -2.11
N THR A 549 -24.50 29.02 -3.07
CA THR A 549 -23.67 30.22 -2.86
C THR A 549 -24.37 31.23 -1.94
N PRO A 550 -23.69 31.82 -0.94
CA PRO A 550 -24.24 32.95 -0.21
C PRO A 550 -24.21 34.18 -1.12
N SER A 551 -25.40 34.63 -1.56
CA SER A 551 -25.53 35.93 -2.20
C SER A 551 -25.23 37.02 -1.17
N SER A 552 -24.42 37.97 -1.60
CA SER A 552 -24.11 39.19 -0.88
C SER A 552 -25.40 39.96 -0.55
N LYS A 553 -25.47 40.44 0.70
CA LYS A 553 -26.42 41.44 1.18
C LYS A 553 -26.54 42.62 0.23
N THR A 554 -27.75 42.92 -0.23
CA THR A 554 -28.22 44.29 -0.48
C THR A 554 -29.66 44.45 0.00
N SER A 555 -29.79 45.24 1.07
CA SER A 555 -30.90 46.11 1.48
C SER A 555 -32.32 45.88 0.94
N SER A 556 -33.22 45.55 1.88
CA SER A 556 -34.55 46.16 2.10
C SER A 556 -35.40 46.60 0.90
N ASN A 557 -36.53 45.92 0.67
CA ASN A 557 -37.87 46.45 0.98
C ASN A 557 -38.97 45.40 0.69
N SER A 558 -39.87 45.24 1.66
CA SER A 558 -41.19 44.62 1.54
C SER A 558 -42.01 45.27 0.41
N ILE A 559 -42.89 44.57 -0.31
CA ILE A 559 -44.25 44.21 0.10
C ILE A 559 -44.77 43.08 -0.81
N ASP A 560 -45.42 42.11 -0.18
CA ASP A 560 -46.20 41.03 -0.79
C ASP A 560 -47.36 41.51 -1.67
N SER A 561 -47.77 40.63 -2.59
CA SER A 561 -49.17 40.26 -2.88
C SER A 561 -49.71 40.53 -4.30
N ILE A 562 -50.14 39.40 -4.88
CA ILE A 562 -51.45 39.17 -5.54
C ILE A 562 -51.55 39.30 -7.07
N VAL A 563 -51.68 38.10 -7.66
CA VAL A 563 -52.72 37.59 -8.59
C VAL A 563 -52.93 38.26 -9.94
N LEU A 564 -52.86 37.37 -10.94
CA LEU A 564 -53.52 37.34 -12.25
C LEU A 564 -54.51 38.48 -12.56
N ILE A 565 -54.45 38.99 -13.79
CA ILE A 565 -55.58 38.97 -14.74
C ILE A 565 -55.05 39.30 -16.16
N THR A 566 -55.13 38.28 -17.00
CA THR A 566 -55.53 38.25 -18.41
C THR A 566 -55.63 39.52 -19.25
N SER A 567 -55.34 39.32 -20.54
CA SER A 567 -55.93 39.93 -21.75
C SER A 567 -55.08 41.03 -22.40
N LEU A 568 -54.42 40.74 -23.53
CA LEU A 568 -54.96 40.92 -24.88
C LEU A 568 -54.98 42.39 -25.31
N LEU A 569 -53.99 42.80 -26.11
CA LEU A 569 -54.05 43.77 -27.22
C LEU A 569 -52.58 44.04 -27.64
N VAL A 570 -52.11 43.48 -28.75
CA VAL A 570 -52.31 44.00 -30.12
C VAL A 570 -51.64 45.36 -30.29
N VAL A 571 -50.45 45.29 -30.91
CA VAL A 571 -50.00 46.13 -32.04
C VAL A 571 -49.64 47.59 -31.72
N LEU A 572 -48.56 48.00 -32.39
CA LEU A 572 -47.95 49.33 -32.43
C LEU A 572 -47.18 49.67 -31.15
N GLN A 573 -45.88 49.93 -31.18
CA GLN A 573 -45.25 50.83 -32.14
C GLN A 573 -43.71 50.63 -32.11
N TYR A 574 -43.23 49.58 -32.78
CA TYR A 574 -41.93 49.70 -33.46
C TYR A 574 -42.20 50.49 -34.74
N ALA A 575 -42.07 51.81 -34.66
CA ALA A 575 -41.90 52.69 -35.81
C ALA A 575 -41.42 54.07 -35.32
N LEU A 576 -40.52 54.65 -36.11
CA LEU A 576 -39.88 55.97 -36.01
C LEU A 576 -38.53 55.91 -35.27
N SER A 577 -37.42 55.62 -35.95
CA SER A 577 -36.85 56.23 -37.19
C SER A 577 -36.31 57.65 -36.96
N PHE A 578 -35.05 57.83 -37.38
CA PHE A 578 -34.28 59.08 -37.54
C PHE A 578 -33.92 59.77 -36.21
N ILE A 579 -32.65 59.84 -35.78
CA ILE A 579 -31.41 60.31 -36.44
C ILE A 579 -30.21 59.50 -35.95
#